data_AF-A0A8S9QCT9-F1
#
_entry.id   AF-A0A8S9QCT9-F1
#
_cell.length_a   1.000
_cell.length_b   1.000
_cell.length_c   1.000
_cell.angle_alpha   90.00
_cell.angle_beta   90.00
_cell.angle_gamma   90.00
#
_symmetry.space_group_name_H-M   'P 1'
#
loop_
_entity.id
_entity.type
_entity.pdbx_description
1 polymer ?
#
loop_
_entity_poly.entity_id
_entity_poly.type
_entity_poly.pdbx_seq_one_letter_code
_entity_poly.pdbx_strand_id
1 'polypeptide(L)'
;MPKNLWERVNLPRNYEKALETIDNNLLYWPKLLQHKIKQRLTKMTQMRRKLALKTREKITTPRRDIKRESRREEKVVKAAVLDKVTP
;
A
#
# COMPACT_ATOMS: atom_id res chain seq x y z
N MET A 1 3.36 -8.06 -31.54
CA MET A 1 3.14 -6.97 -30.55
C MET A 1 2.51 -7.55 -29.28
N PRO A 2 3.27 -7.71 -28.18
CA PRO A 2 2.81 -8.41 -26.98
C PRO A 2 1.89 -7.62 -26.03
N LYS A 3 1.65 -6.32 -26.28
CA LYS A 3 0.82 -5.46 -25.41
C LYS A 3 -0.67 -5.82 -25.39
N ASN A 4 -1.17 -6.47 -26.44
CA ASN A 4 -2.61 -6.72 -26.63
C ASN A 4 -3.03 -8.17 -26.31
N LEU A 5 -2.13 -8.97 -25.74
CA LEU A 5 -2.39 -10.39 -25.44
C LEU A 5 -3.32 -10.60 -24.23
N TRP A 6 -3.48 -9.59 -23.39
CA TRP A 6 -4.18 -9.71 -22.11
C TRP A 6 -5.29 -8.69 -21.99
N GLU A 7 -6.51 -9.18 -21.81
CA GLU A 7 -7.65 -8.38 -21.40
C GLU A 7 -7.68 -8.24 -19.88
N ARG A 8 -7.98 -7.04 -19.38
CA ARG A 8 -8.13 -6.77 -17.94
C ARG A 8 -9.60 -6.52 -17.63
N VAL A 9 -10.21 -7.40 -16.84
CA VAL A 9 -11.58 -7.25 -16.36
C VAL A 9 -11.57 -6.73 -14.92
N ASN A 10 -12.31 -5.63 -14.67
CA ASN A 10 -12.46 -5.09 -13.32
C ASN A 10 -13.47 -5.93 -12.51
N LEU A 11 -13.03 -6.45 -11.37
CA LEU A 11 -13.88 -7.19 -10.45
C LEU A 11 -14.58 -6.24 -9.47
N PRO A 12 -15.90 -6.41 -9.22
CA PRO A 12 -16.61 -5.60 -8.25
C PRO A 12 -16.12 -5.87 -6.82
N ARG A 13 -16.35 -4.90 -5.92
CA ARG A 13 -15.94 -5.00 -4.51
C ARG A 13 -16.76 -6.00 -3.70
N ASN A 14 -18.00 -6.27 -4.12
CA ASN A 14 -18.83 -7.31 -3.52
C ASN A 14 -18.32 -8.69 -3.98
N TYR A 15 -18.07 -9.57 -3.01
CA TYR A 15 -17.51 -10.91 -3.24
C TYR A 15 -18.42 -11.79 -4.11
N GLU A 16 -19.73 -11.79 -3.86
CA GLU A 16 -20.70 -12.60 -4.61
C GLU A 16 -20.74 -12.19 -6.09
N LYS A 17 -20.91 -10.89 -6.34
CA LYS A 17 -20.88 -10.34 -7.70
C LYS A 17 -19.55 -10.60 -8.41
N ALA A 18 -18.45 -10.66 -7.68
CA ALA A 18 -17.15 -10.98 -8.26
C ALA A 18 -17.04 -12.45 -8.67
N LEU A 19 -17.66 -13.37 -7.93
CA LEU A 19 -17.74 -14.79 -8.32
C LEU A 19 -18.60 -14.97 -9.56
N GLU A 20 -19.77 -14.33 -9.63
CA GLU A 20 -20.64 -14.38 -10.81
C GLU A 20 -19.93 -13.83 -12.05
N THR A 21 -19.22 -12.71 -11.91
CA THR A 21 -18.42 -12.13 -13.00
C THR A 21 -17.33 -13.10 -13.48
N ILE A 22 -16.69 -13.84 -12.58
CA ILE A 22 -15.69 -14.86 -12.93
C ILE A 22 -16.37 -16.01 -13.68
N ASP A 23 -17.51 -16.48 -13.20
CA ASP A 23 -18.22 -17.61 -13.81
C ASP A 23 -18.73 -17.28 -15.22
N ASN A 24 -19.25 -16.06 -15.43
CA ASN A 24 -19.69 -15.59 -16.74
C ASN A 24 -18.52 -15.47 -17.73
N ASN A 25 -17.39 -14.87 -17.31
CA ASN A 25 -16.24 -14.69 -18.19
C ASN A 25 -15.49 -16.01 -18.49
N LEU A 26 -15.59 -16.99 -17.60
CA LEU A 26 -14.90 -18.27 -17.73
C LEU A 26 -15.82 -19.44 -18.10
N LEU A 27 -17.00 -19.18 -18.65
CA LEU A 27 -18.02 -20.20 -18.95
C LEU A 27 -17.47 -21.40 -19.75
N TYR A 28 -16.66 -21.14 -20.77
CA TYR A 28 -16.11 -22.15 -21.68
C TYR A 28 -14.75 -22.73 -21.22
N TRP A 29 -14.23 -22.28 -20.08
CA TRP A 29 -12.93 -22.71 -19.57
C TRP A 29 -13.03 -23.96 -18.68
N PRO A 30 -11.93 -24.72 -18.52
CA PRO A 30 -11.90 -25.87 -17.62
C PRO A 30 -12.21 -25.50 -16.17
N LYS A 31 -13.00 -26.34 -15.49
CA LYS A 31 -13.39 -26.16 -14.07
C LYS A 31 -12.20 -25.99 -13.12
N LEU A 32 -11.08 -26.64 -13.40
CA LEU A 32 -9.85 -26.50 -12.61
C LEU A 32 -9.33 -25.06 -12.60
N LEU A 33 -9.39 -24.39 -13.75
CA LEU A 33 -8.90 -23.02 -13.90
C LEU A 33 -9.84 -22.04 -13.20
N GLN A 34 -11.16 -22.21 -13.39
CA GLN A 34 -12.17 -21.46 -12.65
C GLN A 34 -11.95 -21.60 -11.12
N HIS A 35 -11.75 -22.82 -10.64
CA HIS A 35 -11.53 -23.07 -9.21
C HIS A 35 -10.28 -22.37 -8.68
N LYS A 36 -9.15 -22.45 -9.41
CA LYS A 36 -7.91 -21.74 -9.02
C LYS A 36 -8.08 -20.23 -8.97
N ILE A 37 -8.85 -19.64 -9.90
CA ILE A 37 -9.13 -18.20 -9.88
C ILE A 37 -10.02 -17.82 -8.70
N LYS A 38 -11.05 -18.61 -8.40
CA LYS A 38 -11.90 -18.43 -7.20
C LYS A 38 -11.05 -18.50 -5.93
N GLN A 39 -10.18 -19.50 -5.79
CA GLN A 39 -9.24 -19.61 -4.66
C GLN A 39 -8.32 -18.38 -4.55
N ARG A 40 -7.80 -17.88 -5.67
CA ARG A 40 -6.97 -16.68 -5.70
C ARG A 40 -7.74 -15.45 -5.22
N LEU A 41 -8.99 -15.29 -5.64
CA LEU A 41 -9.86 -14.21 -5.17
C LEU A 41 -10.01 -14.26 -3.65
N THR A 42 -10.34 -15.42 -3.09
CA THR A 42 -10.48 -15.62 -1.63
C THR A 42 -9.19 -15.26 -0.89
N LYS A 43 -8.03 -15.75 -1.37
CA LYS A 43 -6.73 -15.46 -0.77
C LYS A 43 -6.40 -13.97 -0.80
N MET A 44 -6.66 -13.29 -1.92
CA MET A 44 -6.45 -11.84 -2.02
C MET A 44 -7.36 -11.06 -1.07
N THR A 45 -8.65 -11.41 -0.99
CA THR A 45 -9.61 -10.79 -0.08
C THR A 45 -9.18 -10.96 1.38
N GLN A 46 -8.74 -12.18 1.74
CA GLN A 46 -8.23 -12.47 3.09
C GLN A 46 -6.98 -11.66 3.40
N MET A 47 -6.02 -11.56 2.48
CA MET A 47 -4.82 -10.76 2.67
C MET A 47 -5.14 -9.27 2.84
N ARG A 48 -6.04 -8.72 2.01
CA ARG A 48 -6.49 -7.32 2.14
C ARG A 48 -7.13 -7.06 3.50
N ARG A 49 -7.97 -7.96 3.99
CA ARG A 49 -8.57 -7.86 5.33
C ARG A 49 -7.51 -7.92 6.43
N LYS A 50 -6.56 -8.85 6.36
CA LYS A 50 -5.44 -8.95 7.31
C LYS A 50 -4.58 -7.69 7.31
N LEU A 51 -4.34 -7.08 6.14
CA LEU A 51 -3.57 -5.85 6.02
C LEU A 51 -4.32 -4.64 6.58
N ALA A 52 -5.64 -4.56 6.37
CA ALA A 52 -6.46 -3.48 6.93
C ALA A 52 -6.52 -3.54 8.47
N LEU A 53 -6.48 -4.74 9.05
CA LEU A 53 -6.44 -4.95 10.50
C LEU A 53 -5.07 -4.66 11.11
N LYS A 54 -4.00 -4.63 10.30
CA LYS A 54 -2.66 -4.27 10.78
C LYS A 54 -2.55 -2.76 10.85
N THR A 55 -2.59 -2.22 12.06
CA THR A 55 -2.16 -0.85 12.35
C THR A 55 -0.67 -0.76 12.02
N ARG A 56 -0.34 -0.24 10.84
CA ARG A 56 1.04 0.05 10.49
C ARG A 56 1.42 1.35 11.20
N GLU A 57 2.50 1.32 11.96
CA GLU A 57 3.18 2.56 12.33
C GLU A 57 3.55 3.28 11.03
N LYS A 58 3.22 4.58 10.94
CA LYS A 58 3.64 5.40 9.81
C LYS A 58 5.17 5.34 9.79
N ILE A 59 5.72 4.73 8.74
CA ILE A 59 7.14 4.82 8.45
C ILE A 59 7.37 6.28 8.01
N THR A 60 7.58 7.17 8.98
CA THR A 60 8.08 8.50 8.70
C THR A 60 9.55 8.30 8.33
N THR A 61 9.95 8.67 7.12
CA THR A 61 11.38 8.71 6.79
C THR A 61 11.95 9.98 7.43
N PRO A 62 12.67 9.91 8.55
CA PRO A 62 12.93 11.10 9.36
C PRO A 62 14.18 11.86 8.89
N ARG A 63 14.84 11.39 7.82
CA ARG A 63 16.17 11.87 7.39
C ARG A 63 16.23 13.38 7.11
N ARG A 64 15.14 13.98 6.63
CA ARG A 64 15.09 15.43 6.35
C ARG A 64 14.82 16.25 7.60
N ASP A 65 14.02 15.74 8.53
CA ASP A 65 13.63 16.46 9.73
C ASP A 65 14.72 16.39 10.81
N ILE A 66 15.39 15.25 10.96
CA ILE A 66 16.55 15.09 11.87
C ILE A 66 17.66 16.10 11.55
N LYS A 67 18.00 16.28 10.27
CA LYS A 67 19.04 17.25 9.85
C LYS A 67 18.62 18.71 10.05
N ARG A 68 17.31 18.99 10.08
CA ARG A 68 16.79 20.35 10.33
C ARG A 68 16.80 20.66 11.82
N GLU A 69 16.43 19.69 12.65
CA GLU A 69 16.44 19.81 14.11
C GLU A 69 17.86 20.05 14.63
N SER A 70 18.84 19.25 14.19
CA SER A 70 20.25 19.43 14.58
C SER A 70 20.80 20.81 14.18
N ARG A 71 20.47 21.30 12.97
CA ARG A 71 20.87 22.64 12.52
C ARG A 71 20.19 23.77 13.29
N ARG A 72 18.97 23.56 13.78
CA ARG A 72 18.27 24.54 14.63
C ARG A 72 18.91 24.57 16.01
N GLU A 73 19.18 23.42 16.61
CA GLU A 73 19.87 23.30 17.90
C GLU A 73 21.25 23.99 17.86
N GLU A 74 22.07 23.73 16.85
CA GLU A 74 23.37 24.38 16.67
C GLU A 74 23.26 25.92 16.59
N LYS A 75 22.22 26.44 15.92
CA LYS A 75 21.99 27.89 15.83
C LYS A 75 21.55 28.48 17.17
N VAL A 76 20.66 27.80 17.88
CA VAL A 76 20.19 28.23 19.21
C VAL A 76 21.34 28.25 20.19
N VAL A 77 22.19 27.22 20.20
CA VAL A 77 23.37 27.17 21.07
C VAL A 77 24.33 28.33 20.76
N LYS A 78 24.60 28.61 19.49
CA LYS A 78 25.46 29.74 19.09
C LYS A 78 24.86 31.09 19.49
N ALA A 79 23.56 31.29 19.29
CA ALA A 79 22.86 32.50 19.71
C ALA A 79 22.90 32.67 21.24
N ALA A 80 22.65 31.61 22.00
CA ALA A 80 22.68 31.64 23.46
C ALA A 80 24.09 31.89 24.03
N VAL A 81 25.15 31.50 23.33
CA VAL A 81 26.53 31.87 23.71
C VAL A 81 26.78 33.36 23.41
N LEU A 82 26.31 33.87 22.27
CA LEU A 82 26.43 35.30 21.94
C LEU A 82 25.66 36.17 22.94
N ASP A 83 24.41 35.83 23.27
CA ASP A 83 23.58 36.53 24.27
C ASP A 83 24.18 36.48 25.69
N LYS A 84 25.01 35.48 26.02
CA LYS A 84 25.71 35.41 27.31
C LYS A 84 26.97 36.27 27.36
N VAL A 85 27.56 36.58 26.19
CA VAL A 85 28.81 37.36 26.08
C VAL A 85 28.52 38.85 25.96
N THR A 86 27.35 39.23 25.46
CA THR A 86 26.87 40.62 25.44
C THR A 86 25.77 40.82 26.49
N PRO A 87 26.04 41.51 27.62
CA PRO A 87 24.99 41.93 28.56
C PRO A 87 24.10 43.05 27.99
#